data_AF-A0A2E0CMT6-F1
#
_entry.id   AF-A0A2E0CMT6-F1
#
_cell.length_a   1.000
_cell.length_b   1.000
_cell.length_c   1.000
_cell.angle_alpha   90.00
_cell.angle_beta   90.00
_cell.angle_gamma   90.00
#
_symmetry.space_group_name_H-M   'P 1'
#
loop_
_entity.id
_entity.type
_entity.pdbx_description
1 polymer ?
#
loop_
_entity_poly.entity_id
_entity_poly.type
_entity_poly.pdbx_seq_one_letter_code
_entity_poly.pdbx_strand_id
1 'polypeptide(L)'
;KENLSIDEIKCEVKNSYYLTGSFVKGDGEGHAEPTEINLDIKTSEDRTKIESLVKKCSQLSPVLAALRTPLKNTFSLIANGRRKNLSNLNESSLDDHEDPYNYYQKQPSPSENNFFSNRIIVKTGEVSSGKVEPVDGYNISKTSNNVSENSNFNKIIRTIVGQSTTKASDDLIEVDTVLGLPGMTHFVISMDINGIIAPSPVNTMGAAISFCFLTQTHRYIHHQKFEIEGLRMSQYATFKENSDGSIQMLPLDTHLFMNGTASDEHNEKLIDMSEKTCYLHATLSKALEPNININFN
;
A
#
# COMPACT_ATOMS: atom_id res chain seq x y z
N LYS A 1 -24.97 5.71 -18.28
CA LYS A 1 -24.42 6.58 -17.21
C LYS A 1 -25.60 7.31 -16.60
N GLU A 2 -25.80 7.19 -15.28
CA GLU A 2 -26.76 8.04 -14.59
C GLU A 2 -26.22 9.47 -14.61
N ASN A 3 -27.05 10.44 -15.02
CA ASN A 3 -26.62 11.83 -15.14
C ASN A 3 -26.95 12.56 -13.84
N LEU A 4 -26.13 12.32 -12.82
CA LEU A 4 -26.26 12.93 -11.49
C LEU A 4 -25.22 14.05 -11.35
N SER A 5 -25.63 15.21 -10.86
CA SER A 5 -24.74 16.34 -10.60
C SER A 5 -24.15 16.28 -9.19
N ILE A 6 -22.83 16.21 -9.08
CA ILE A 6 -22.11 16.29 -7.79
C ILE A 6 -21.19 17.49 -7.85
N ASP A 7 -21.37 18.45 -6.94
CA ASP A 7 -20.63 19.71 -6.96
C ASP A 7 -19.23 19.53 -6.34
N GLU A 8 -19.17 18.81 -5.21
CA GLU A 8 -17.96 18.61 -4.42
C GLU A 8 -18.07 17.30 -3.61
N ILE A 9 -16.95 16.58 -3.52
CA ILE A 9 -16.76 15.44 -2.64
C ILE A 9 -15.56 15.75 -1.76
N LYS A 10 -15.75 15.80 -0.45
CA LYS A 10 -14.64 15.70 0.51
C LYS A 10 -14.53 14.25 0.95
N CYS A 11 -13.32 13.73 0.93
CA CYS A 11 -13.07 12.34 1.28
C CYS A 11 -11.96 12.28 2.31
N GLU A 12 -12.24 11.63 3.44
CA GLU A 12 -11.24 11.22 4.42
C GLU A 12 -11.14 9.69 4.40
N VAL A 13 -9.91 9.18 4.30
CA VAL A 13 -9.60 7.76 4.37
C VAL A 13 -8.68 7.52 5.57
N LYS A 14 -8.98 6.52 6.38
CA LYS A 14 -8.11 6.05 7.47
C LYS A 14 -7.75 4.59 7.24
N ASN A 15 -6.46 4.32 7.20
CA ASN A 15 -5.91 2.97 7.17
C ASN A 15 -5.10 2.72 8.43
N SER A 16 -5.43 1.68 9.19
CA SER A 16 -4.78 1.38 10.46
C SER A 16 -3.99 0.09 10.37
N TYR A 17 -2.71 0.15 10.74
CA TYR A 17 -1.78 -0.97 10.65
C TYR A 17 -1.11 -1.24 12.00
N TYR A 18 -0.72 -2.47 12.24
CA TYR A 18 0.06 -2.83 13.42
C TYR A 18 0.94 -4.04 13.16
N LEU A 19 1.98 -4.20 13.99
CA LEU A 19 2.89 -5.34 13.95
C LEU A 19 2.74 -6.14 15.24
N THR A 20 2.69 -7.48 15.14
CA THR A 20 2.89 -8.39 16.28
C THR A 20 4.21 -9.15 16.11
N GLY A 21 4.68 -9.78 17.20
CA GLY A 21 6.00 -10.42 17.21
C GLY A 21 7.14 -9.40 17.12
N SER A 22 8.29 -9.86 16.65
CA SER A 22 9.52 -9.08 16.57
C SER A 22 10.15 -9.18 15.19
N PHE A 23 10.27 -8.01 14.57
CA PHE A 23 11.05 -7.85 13.36
C PHE A 23 12.51 -8.31 13.54
N VAL A 24 13.09 -8.11 14.74
CA VAL A 24 14.46 -8.49 15.07
C VAL A 24 14.62 -10.00 15.19
N LYS A 25 13.67 -10.68 15.85
CA LYS A 25 13.72 -12.14 16.04
C LYS A 25 13.33 -12.91 14.78
N GLY A 26 12.72 -12.24 13.79
CA GLY A 26 12.23 -12.89 12.57
C GLY A 26 10.91 -13.62 12.78
N ASP A 27 10.11 -13.19 13.75
CA ASP A 27 8.75 -13.69 14.02
C ASP A 27 7.70 -12.57 13.89
N GLY A 28 8.08 -11.44 13.28
CA GLY A 28 7.20 -10.30 13.06
C GLY A 28 6.10 -10.58 12.04
N GLU A 29 4.87 -10.17 12.35
CA GLU A 29 3.72 -10.27 11.46
C GLU A 29 2.99 -8.91 11.38
N GLY A 30 2.81 -8.43 10.15
CA GLY A 30 2.06 -7.24 9.83
C GLY A 30 0.57 -7.50 9.81
N HIS A 31 -0.21 -6.50 10.16
CA HIS A 31 -1.66 -6.58 10.15
C HIS A 31 -2.27 -5.22 9.79
N ALA A 32 -3.52 -5.27 9.36
CA ALA A 32 -4.34 -4.10 9.05
C ALA A 32 -5.74 -4.28 9.65
N GLU A 33 -6.35 -3.15 9.98
CA GLU A 33 -7.78 -3.04 10.29
C GLU A 33 -8.56 -2.63 9.03
N PRO A 34 -9.89 -2.82 9.00
CA PRO A 34 -10.74 -2.32 7.92
C PRO A 34 -10.52 -0.82 7.65
N THR A 35 -10.42 -0.46 6.36
CA THR A 35 -10.31 0.93 5.94
C THR A 35 -11.61 1.69 6.26
N GLU A 36 -11.49 2.87 6.85
CA GLU A 36 -12.61 3.79 7.03
C GLU A 36 -12.58 4.84 5.91
N ILE A 37 -13.72 5.06 5.26
CA ILE A 37 -13.89 6.04 4.18
C ILE A 37 -15.07 6.93 4.56
N ASN A 38 -14.82 8.20 4.82
CA ASN A 38 -15.84 9.19 5.12
C ASN A 38 -15.98 10.13 3.93
N LEU A 39 -17.17 10.18 3.35
CA LEU A 39 -17.51 11.02 2.21
C LEU A 39 -18.48 12.11 2.65
N ASP A 40 -18.08 13.37 2.54
CA ASP A 40 -19.00 14.50 2.64
C ASP A 40 -19.32 14.99 1.23
N ILE A 41 -20.56 14.78 0.79
CA ILE A 41 -20.99 15.03 -0.59
C ILE A 41 -21.90 16.26 -0.63
N LYS A 42 -21.53 17.22 -1.48
CA LYS A 42 -22.34 18.38 -1.82
C LYS A 42 -23.01 18.17 -3.18
N THR A 43 -24.35 18.16 -3.19
CA THR A 43 -25.14 17.89 -4.38
C THR A 43 -26.58 18.34 -4.20
N SER A 44 -27.24 18.71 -5.30
CA SER A 44 -28.69 18.93 -5.36
C SER A 44 -29.50 17.66 -5.68
N GLU A 45 -28.84 16.53 -5.92
CA GLU A 45 -29.47 15.27 -6.29
C GLU A 45 -30.14 14.57 -5.10
N ASP A 46 -31.01 13.62 -5.42
CA ASP A 46 -31.64 12.78 -4.41
C ASP A 46 -30.60 11.90 -3.68
N ARG A 47 -30.63 11.92 -2.35
CA ARG A 47 -29.67 11.21 -1.48
C ARG A 47 -29.63 9.70 -1.77
N THR A 48 -30.78 9.07 -2.00
CA THR A 48 -30.83 7.62 -2.24
C THR A 48 -30.19 7.23 -3.57
N LYS A 49 -30.26 8.12 -4.58
CA LYS A 49 -29.53 7.93 -5.84
C LYS A 49 -28.03 8.02 -5.64
N ILE A 50 -27.56 8.97 -4.83
CA ILE A 50 -26.14 9.12 -4.52
C ILE A 50 -25.62 7.92 -3.72
N GLU A 51 -26.35 7.46 -2.71
CA GLU A 51 -26.01 6.25 -1.96
C GLU A 51 -25.91 5.02 -2.86
N SER A 52 -26.87 4.85 -3.78
CA SER A 52 -26.86 3.78 -4.79
C SER A 52 -25.64 3.89 -5.72
N LEU A 53 -25.31 5.11 -6.17
CA LEU A 53 -24.13 5.37 -6.99
C LEU A 53 -22.84 5.02 -6.24
N VAL A 54 -22.67 5.46 -5.00
CA VAL A 54 -21.49 5.15 -4.17
C VAL A 54 -21.34 3.65 -3.98
N LYS A 55 -22.44 2.95 -3.67
CA LYS A 55 -22.45 1.49 -3.55
C LYS A 55 -22.03 0.80 -4.85
N LYS A 56 -22.53 1.27 -5.99
CA LYS A 56 -22.14 0.74 -7.29
C LYS A 56 -20.67 0.99 -7.59
N CYS A 57 -20.20 2.23 -7.42
CA CYS A 57 -18.80 2.59 -7.61
C CYS A 57 -17.88 1.78 -6.68
N SER A 58 -18.31 1.48 -5.46
CA SER A 58 -17.51 0.68 -4.54
C SER A 58 -17.36 -0.77 -4.98
N GLN A 59 -18.37 -1.34 -5.65
CA GLN A 59 -18.31 -2.69 -6.26
C GLN A 59 -17.45 -2.74 -7.52
N LEU A 60 -17.38 -1.61 -8.25
CA LEU A 60 -16.58 -1.47 -9.48
C LEU A 60 -15.13 -1.06 -9.21
N SER A 61 -14.78 -0.67 -7.99
CA SER A 61 -13.44 -0.19 -7.64
C SER A 61 -12.44 -1.34 -7.52
N PRO A 62 -11.37 -1.38 -8.34
CA PRO A 62 -10.33 -2.41 -8.22
C PRO A 62 -9.61 -2.37 -6.87
N VAL A 63 -9.39 -1.17 -6.33
CA VAL A 63 -8.73 -0.97 -5.04
C VAL A 63 -9.58 -1.51 -3.90
N LEU A 64 -10.91 -1.25 -3.91
CA LEU A 64 -11.79 -1.78 -2.87
C LEU A 64 -12.02 -3.29 -3.04
N ALA A 65 -12.07 -3.79 -4.27
CA ALA A 65 -12.13 -5.23 -4.53
C ALA A 65 -10.96 -6.00 -3.87
N ALA A 66 -9.76 -5.42 -3.91
CA ALA A 66 -8.56 -5.96 -3.27
C ALA A 66 -8.67 -6.07 -1.74
N LEU A 67 -9.47 -5.21 -1.09
CA LEU A 67 -9.68 -5.24 0.36
C LEU A 67 -10.70 -6.30 0.79
N ARG A 68 -11.70 -6.60 -0.05
CA ARG A 68 -12.80 -7.51 0.30
C ARG A 68 -12.43 -8.98 0.21
N THR A 69 -11.59 -9.33 -0.77
CA THR A 69 -11.28 -10.72 -1.08
C THR A 69 -9.88 -11.06 -0.63
N PRO A 70 -9.71 -11.99 0.33
CA PRO A 70 -8.39 -12.40 0.77
C PRO A 70 -7.66 -13.11 -0.38
N LEU A 71 -6.48 -12.62 -0.71
CA LEU A 71 -5.64 -13.14 -1.77
C LEU A 71 -4.62 -14.14 -1.22
N LYS A 72 -4.44 -15.23 -1.96
CA LYS A 72 -3.28 -16.12 -1.80
C LYS A 72 -2.20 -15.67 -2.77
N ASN A 73 -1.47 -14.63 -2.37
CA ASN A 73 -0.41 -14.04 -3.19
C ASN A 73 0.68 -15.05 -3.54
N THR A 74 1.32 -14.86 -4.69
CA THR A 74 2.38 -15.72 -5.20
C THR A 74 3.70 -14.98 -5.31
N PHE A 75 4.79 -15.73 -5.19
CA PHE A 75 6.13 -15.18 -5.07
C PHE A 75 7.13 -15.95 -5.92
N SER A 76 8.12 -15.22 -6.45
CA SER A 76 9.30 -15.79 -7.07
C SER A 76 10.54 -15.13 -6.49
N LEU A 77 11.59 -15.91 -6.27
CA LEU A 77 12.88 -15.44 -5.79
C LEU A 77 13.97 -15.80 -6.81
N ILE A 78 14.67 -14.78 -7.30
CA ILE A 78 15.81 -14.92 -8.19
C ILE A 78 17.03 -14.35 -7.50
N ALA A 79 17.93 -15.24 -7.07
CA ALA A 79 19.17 -14.84 -6.41
C ALA A 79 20.35 -15.14 -7.33
N ASN A 80 21.16 -14.11 -7.62
CA ASN A 80 22.33 -14.22 -8.50
C ASN A 80 21.99 -14.84 -9.87
N GLY A 81 20.86 -14.43 -10.45
CA GLY A 81 20.37 -14.91 -11.75
C GLY A 81 19.82 -16.34 -11.76
N ARG A 82 19.61 -16.96 -10.60
CA ARG A 82 19.01 -18.31 -10.49
C ARG A 82 17.75 -18.27 -9.66
N ARG A 83 16.67 -18.85 -10.19
CA ARG A 83 15.43 -19.09 -9.46
C ARG A 83 15.71 -19.99 -8.25
N LYS A 84 15.12 -19.64 -7.11
CA LYS A 84 15.18 -20.39 -5.86
C LYS A 84 13.80 -20.98 -5.56
N ASN A 85 13.80 -22.15 -4.95
CA ASN A 85 12.56 -22.76 -4.46
C ASN A 85 12.14 -22.05 -3.17
N LEU A 86 10.84 -21.97 -2.93
CA LEU A 86 10.26 -21.38 -1.73
C LEU A 86 9.50 -22.46 -0.96
N SER A 87 9.86 -22.63 0.30
CA SER A 87 9.29 -23.64 1.19
C SER A 87 8.06 -23.11 1.94
N ASN A 88 8.01 -21.79 2.18
CA ASN A 88 7.01 -21.16 3.05
C ASN A 88 6.03 -20.22 2.33
N LEU A 89 6.25 -19.93 1.05
CA LEU A 89 5.41 -19.06 0.23
C LEU A 89 4.83 -19.80 -0.96
N ASN A 90 3.69 -19.32 -1.46
CA ASN A 90 3.13 -19.88 -2.71
C ASN A 90 4.03 -19.45 -3.88
N GLU A 91 4.58 -20.41 -4.61
CA GLU A 91 5.41 -20.10 -5.76
C GLU A 91 4.59 -19.56 -6.94
N SER A 92 5.13 -18.55 -7.61
CA SER A 92 4.61 -18.06 -8.88
C SER A 92 4.70 -19.15 -9.96
N SER A 93 3.69 -19.23 -10.81
CA SER A 93 3.72 -20.10 -12.00
C SER A 93 4.35 -19.44 -13.22
N LEU A 94 4.70 -18.15 -13.14
CA LEU A 94 5.34 -17.43 -14.24
C LEU A 94 6.84 -17.74 -14.26
N ASP A 95 7.29 -18.40 -15.33
CA ASP A 95 8.70 -18.74 -15.55
C ASP A 95 9.50 -17.60 -16.18
N ASP A 96 8.87 -16.82 -17.07
CA ASP A 96 9.48 -15.67 -17.77
C ASP A 96 9.01 -14.37 -17.11
N HIS A 97 9.79 -13.90 -16.16
CA HIS A 97 9.51 -12.68 -15.41
C HIS A 97 10.49 -11.59 -15.84
N GLU A 98 9.97 -10.39 -16.09
CA GLU A 98 10.80 -9.26 -16.49
C GLU A 98 11.64 -8.77 -15.29
N ASP A 99 12.95 -9.02 -15.29
CA ASP A 99 13.88 -8.30 -14.41
C ASP A 99 13.92 -6.84 -14.87
N PRO A 100 13.59 -5.86 -14.00
CA PRO A 100 13.59 -4.45 -14.37
C PRO A 100 14.91 -3.99 -14.99
N TYR A 101 16.05 -4.57 -14.61
CA TYR A 101 17.35 -4.17 -15.18
C TYR A 101 17.64 -4.80 -16.54
N ASN A 102 17.01 -5.93 -16.88
CA ASN A 102 17.09 -6.49 -18.23
C ASN A 102 16.19 -5.72 -19.19
N TYR A 103 15.02 -5.28 -18.70
CA TYR A 103 14.04 -4.56 -19.50
C TYR A 103 14.42 -3.08 -19.71
N TYR A 104 14.79 -2.38 -18.63
CA TYR A 104 15.17 -0.97 -18.68
C TYR A 104 16.69 -0.80 -18.77
N GLN A 105 17.20 -0.72 -20.01
CA GLN A 105 18.64 -0.49 -20.28
C GLN A 105 19.15 0.87 -19.79
N LYS A 106 18.23 1.82 -19.57
CA LYS A 106 18.51 3.15 -19.02
C LYS A 106 17.51 3.43 -17.92
N GLN A 107 17.95 4.20 -16.92
CA GLN A 107 17.07 4.71 -15.90
C GLN A 107 15.90 5.47 -16.56
N PRO A 108 14.64 5.18 -16.21
CA PRO A 108 13.51 5.91 -16.73
C PRO A 108 13.62 7.40 -16.39
N SER A 109 13.34 8.26 -17.37
CA SER A 109 13.26 9.71 -17.19
C SER A 109 11.89 10.21 -17.67
N PRO A 110 11.37 11.31 -17.10
CA PRO A 110 10.15 11.93 -17.62
C PRO A 110 10.27 12.25 -19.11
N SER A 111 9.17 12.10 -19.85
CA SER A 111 9.13 12.50 -21.27
C SER A 111 9.24 14.02 -21.39
N GLU A 112 10.08 14.50 -22.31
CA GLU A 112 10.29 15.94 -22.55
C GLU A 112 9.09 16.61 -23.26
N ASN A 113 8.31 15.83 -24.00
CA ASN A 113 7.23 16.34 -24.86
C ASN A 113 5.84 16.22 -24.24
N ASN A 114 5.72 15.50 -23.13
CA ASN A 114 4.45 15.28 -22.46
C ASN A 114 4.35 16.18 -21.22
N PHE A 115 3.17 16.76 -21.02
CA PHE A 115 2.87 17.43 -19.77
C PHE A 115 2.53 16.40 -18.69
N PHE A 116 3.14 16.55 -17.52
CA PHE A 116 2.77 15.80 -16.31
C PHE A 116 2.67 16.77 -15.14
N SER A 117 1.87 16.41 -14.14
CA SER A 117 1.81 17.15 -12.90
C SER A 117 3.18 17.18 -12.24
N ASN A 118 3.64 18.37 -11.87
CA ASN A 118 4.84 18.54 -11.06
C ASN A 118 4.58 18.25 -9.56
N ARG A 119 3.36 17.81 -9.22
CA ARG A 119 2.89 17.55 -7.85
C ARG A 119 2.47 16.09 -7.62
N ILE A 120 3.02 15.13 -8.39
CA ILE A 120 2.67 13.70 -8.25
C ILE A 120 2.90 13.21 -6.82
N ILE A 121 4.07 13.51 -6.22
CA ILE A 121 4.35 13.31 -4.80
C ILE A 121 5.10 14.53 -4.28
N VAL A 122 4.56 15.20 -3.26
CA VAL A 122 5.15 16.43 -2.70
C VAL A 122 5.21 16.33 -1.19
N LYS A 123 6.41 16.55 -0.63
CA LYS A 123 6.54 16.86 0.80
C LYS A 123 6.07 18.30 1.02
N THR A 124 4.97 18.50 1.73
CA THR A 124 4.30 19.82 1.79
C THR A 124 5.06 20.85 2.63
N GLY A 125 5.91 20.37 3.55
CA GLY A 125 6.56 21.19 4.58
C GLY A 125 5.70 21.39 5.83
N GLU A 126 4.43 20.99 5.79
CA GLU A 126 3.54 20.96 6.94
C GLU A 126 3.86 19.77 7.85
N VAL A 127 3.73 20.00 9.16
CA VAL A 127 4.00 19.03 10.20
C VAL A 127 2.86 19.06 11.21
N SER A 128 2.31 17.89 11.54
CA SER A 128 1.25 17.76 12.55
C SER A 128 1.72 18.30 13.90
N SER A 129 0.80 18.88 14.67
CA SER A 129 1.12 19.46 15.97
C SER A 129 1.70 18.42 16.97
N GLY A 130 2.56 18.89 17.87
CA GLY A 130 3.22 18.06 18.89
C GLY A 130 4.61 17.56 18.48
N LYS A 131 5.16 16.62 19.25
CA LYS A 131 6.54 16.12 19.09
C LYS A 131 6.53 14.62 18.76
N VAL A 132 7.40 14.23 17.84
CA VAL A 132 7.63 12.82 17.51
C VAL A 132 8.21 12.10 18.74
N GLU A 133 7.53 11.04 19.16
CA GLU A 133 8.06 10.12 20.16
C GLU A 133 8.65 8.87 19.49
N PRO A 134 9.96 8.57 19.69
CA PRO A 134 10.54 7.36 19.18
C PRO A 134 10.00 6.14 19.94
N VAL A 135 9.51 5.16 19.19
CA VAL A 135 9.28 3.80 19.70
C VAL A 135 10.56 2.98 19.56
N ASP A 136 10.76 2.02 20.46
CA ASP A 136 11.85 1.05 20.35
C ASP A 136 11.53 -0.05 19.31
N GLY A 137 12.47 -0.98 19.12
CA GLY A 137 12.29 -2.14 18.23
C GLY A 137 11.22 -3.15 18.68
N TYR A 138 10.54 -2.89 19.80
CA TYR A 138 9.47 -3.70 20.39
C TYR A 138 8.11 -2.98 20.36
N ASN A 139 8.01 -1.82 19.70
CA ASN A 139 6.82 -0.98 19.76
C ASN A 139 6.45 -0.56 21.20
N ILE A 140 7.45 -0.17 22.00
CA ILE A 140 7.26 0.44 23.31
C ILE A 140 7.78 1.88 23.23
N SER A 141 7.05 2.84 23.81
CA SER A 141 7.54 4.22 23.89
C SER A 141 8.76 4.28 24.81
N LYS A 142 9.86 4.89 24.36
CA LYS A 142 11.09 4.99 25.15
C LYS A 142 10.93 5.73 26.49
N THR A 143 9.82 6.45 26.67
CA THR A 143 9.53 7.28 27.84
C THR A 143 8.59 6.62 28.86
N SER A 144 8.06 5.42 28.61
CA SER A 144 7.18 4.75 29.56
C SER A 144 7.97 4.08 30.69
N ASN A 145 7.97 4.70 31.87
CA ASN A 145 8.63 4.19 33.09
C ASN A 145 7.96 2.95 33.72
N ASN A 146 6.90 2.41 33.13
CA ASN A 146 6.22 1.19 33.57
C ASN A 146 6.63 0.00 32.69
N VAL A 147 7.91 -0.37 32.74
CA VAL A 147 8.41 -1.64 32.21
C VAL A 147 8.23 -2.72 33.28
N SER A 148 7.00 -2.90 33.78
CA SER A 148 6.66 -4.17 34.40
C SER A 148 6.58 -5.18 33.26
N GLU A 149 7.36 -6.26 33.35
CA GLU A 149 7.36 -7.45 32.50
C GLU A 149 5.98 -7.77 31.91
N ASN A 150 5.64 -7.14 30.78
CA ASN A 150 4.38 -7.37 30.11
C ASN A 150 4.63 -8.47 29.09
N SER A 151 4.21 -9.68 29.44
CA SER A 151 4.19 -10.88 28.61
C SER A 151 3.28 -10.79 27.38
N ASN A 152 2.74 -9.61 27.07
CA ASN A 152 1.97 -9.32 25.87
C ASN A 152 2.68 -8.24 25.06
N PHE A 153 3.20 -8.63 23.89
CA PHE A 153 3.70 -7.74 22.85
C PHE A 153 2.62 -6.69 22.52
N ASN A 154 2.82 -5.44 22.92
CA ASN A 154 1.78 -4.43 22.81
C ASN A 154 1.61 -3.96 21.36
N LYS A 155 0.48 -4.33 20.77
CA LYS A 155 -0.05 -3.84 19.49
C LYS A 155 -0.07 -2.30 19.50
N ILE A 156 0.89 -1.65 18.82
CA ILE A 156 0.79 -0.23 18.48
C ILE A 156 0.11 -0.11 17.13
N ILE A 157 -1.08 0.47 17.14
CA ILE A 157 -1.80 0.84 15.92
C ILE A 157 -1.23 2.14 15.37
N ARG A 158 -0.92 2.15 14.08
CA ARG A 158 -0.47 3.30 13.30
C ARG A 158 -1.53 3.58 12.25
N THR A 159 -2.18 4.73 12.36
CA THR A 159 -3.21 5.15 11.40
C THR A 159 -2.62 6.13 10.40
N ILE A 160 -2.72 5.81 9.11
CA ILE A 160 -2.46 6.73 8.01
C ILE A 160 -3.78 7.40 7.67
N VAL A 161 -3.79 8.73 7.68
CA VAL A 161 -4.94 9.56 7.30
C VAL A 161 -4.67 10.12 5.91
N GLY A 162 -5.66 10.08 5.03
CA GLY A 162 -5.65 10.75 3.74
C GLY A 162 -6.89 11.63 3.61
N GLN A 163 -6.72 12.87 3.18
CA GLN A 163 -7.80 13.84 2.99
C GLN A 163 -7.74 14.44 1.59
N SER A 164 -8.90 14.57 0.95
CA SER A 164 -9.02 15.17 -0.38
C SER A 164 -10.31 15.96 -0.51
N THR A 165 -10.31 16.94 -1.41
CA THR A 165 -11.51 17.64 -1.88
C THR A 165 -11.48 17.59 -3.40
N THR A 166 -12.54 17.09 -4.02
CA THR A 166 -12.66 16.93 -5.47
C THR A 166 -13.92 17.63 -5.95
N LYS A 167 -13.81 18.47 -6.98
CA LYS A 167 -14.92 19.16 -7.64
C LYS A 167 -15.14 18.58 -9.04
N ALA A 168 -16.31 18.85 -9.60
CA ALA A 168 -16.68 18.37 -10.95
C ALA A 168 -15.71 18.80 -12.07
N SER A 169 -15.00 19.92 -11.87
CA SER A 169 -14.03 20.47 -12.83
C SER A 169 -12.61 19.93 -12.68
N ASP A 170 -12.34 19.11 -11.67
CA ASP A 170 -10.99 18.71 -11.33
C ASP A 170 -10.57 17.49 -12.17
N ASP A 171 -9.45 17.62 -12.89
CA ASP A 171 -8.83 16.51 -13.64
C ASP A 171 -7.86 15.67 -12.78
N LEU A 172 -7.49 16.20 -11.61
CA LEU A 172 -6.58 15.58 -10.65
C LEU A 172 -7.20 15.52 -9.27
N ILE A 173 -6.96 14.42 -8.58
CA ILE A 173 -7.30 14.24 -7.17
C ILE A 173 -6.01 14.35 -6.37
N GLU A 174 -5.84 15.43 -5.61
CA GLU A 174 -4.76 15.56 -4.63
C GLU A 174 -5.23 15.02 -3.27
N VAL A 175 -4.45 14.09 -2.70
CA VAL A 175 -4.65 13.57 -1.34
C VAL A 175 -3.54 14.08 -0.46
N ASP A 176 -3.87 14.87 0.56
CA ASP A 176 -2.96 15.15 1.66
C ASP A 176 -2.95 13.95 2.61
N THR A 177 -1.79 13.36 2.84
CA THR A 177 -1.64 12.17 3.67
C THR A 177 -0.57 12.34 4.73
N VAL A 178 -0.86 11.80 5.92
CA VAL A 178 0.01 11.87 7.08
C VAL A 178 -0.14 10.63 7.94
N LEU A 179 0.95 10.20 8.57
CA LEU A 179 0.89 9.26 9.68
C LEU A 179 0.29 10.01 10.89
N GLY A 180 -0.88 9.57 11.37
CA GLY A 180 -1.69 10.22 12.42
C GLY A 180 -1.06 10.20 13.82
N LEU A 181 0.19 10.61 13.91
CA LEU A 181 0.96 10.80 15.13
C LEU A 181 1.42 12.25 15.21
N PRO A 182 1.65 12.77 16.42
CA PRO A 182 2.21 14.10 16.60
C PRO A 182 3.56 14.28 15.88
N GLY A 183 3.78 15.47 15.32
CA GLY A 183 5.05 15.84 14.68
C GLY A 183 5.34 15.15 13.33
N MET A 184 4.36 14.49 12.71
CA MET A 184 4.55 13.81 11.43
C MET A 184 4.41 14.77 10.24
N THR A 185 5.18 14.52 9.20
CA THR A 185 5.15 15.35 7.98
C THR A 185 4.01 14.93 7.06
N HIS A 186 3.37 15.93 6.47
CA HIS A 186 2.34 15.78 5.45
C HIS A 186 2.95 15.63 4.06
N PHE A 187 2.32 14.79 3.25
CA PHE A 187 2.67 14.55 1.85
C PHE A 187 1.43 14.67 1.00
N VAL A 188 1.54 15.34 -0.15
CA VAL A 188 0.50 15.28 -1.18
C VAL A 188 0.84 14.17 -2.16
N ILE A 189 -0.15 13.35 -2.49
CA ILE A 189 -0.11 12.38 -3.59
C ILE A 189 -1.21 12.75 -4.58
N SER A 190 -0.83 13.03 -5.82
CA SER A 190 -1.77 13.38 -6.89
C SER A 190 -2.05 12.19 -7.80
N MET A 191 -3.32 11.99 -8.15
CA MET A 191 -3.76 10.92 -9.03
C MET A 191 -4.63 11.46 -10.17
N ASP A 192 -4.45 10.89 -11.35
CA ASP A 192 -5.31 11.09 -12.53
C ASP A 192 -6.02 9.77 -12.80
N ILE A 193 -7.36 9.75 -12.80
CA ILE A 193 -8.12 8.52 -12.98
C ILE A 193 -7.75 7.76 -14.26
N ASN A 194 -7.35 8.47 -15.32
CA ASN A 194 -6.97 7.90 -16.61
C ASN A 194 -5.46 7.65 -16.75
N GLY A 195 -4.65 8.11 -15.79
CA GLY A 195 -3.21 7.89 -15.80
C GLY A 195 -2.43 8.71 -16.85
N ILE A 196 -2.97 9.85 -17.31
CA ILE A 196 -2.40 10.64 -18.41
C ILE A 196 -1.33 11.59 -17.88
N ILE A 197 -1.67 12.41 -16.89
CA ILE A 197 -0.79 13.47 -16.37
C ILE A 197 -0.26 13.19 -14.94
N ALA A 198 -0.80 12.17 -14.28
CA ALA A 198 -0.33 11.60 -13.01
C ALA A 198 -0.65 10.10 -12.99
N PRO A 199 -0.10 9.29 -12.06
CA PRO A 199 -0.46 7.88 -11.95
C PRO A 199 -1.96 7.68 -11.66
N SER A 200 -2.53 6.60 -12.21
CA SER A 200 -3.88 6.18 -11.85
C SER A 200 -3.95 5.69 -10.41
N PRO A 201 -5.14 5.69 -9.76
CA PRO A 201 -5.29 5.15 -8.42
C PRO A 201 -4.80 3.69 -8.28
N VAL A 202 -5.00 2.87 -9.31
CA VAL A 202 -4.53 1.47 -9.33
C VAL A 202 -3.00 1.40 -9.45
N ASN A 203 -2.39 2.27 -10.25
CA ASN A 203 -0.92 2.36 -10.36
C ASN A 203 -0.31 2.85 -9.03
N THR A 204 -0.92 3.83 -8.38
CA THR A 204 -0.51 4.32 -7.06
C THR A 204 -0.61 3.21 -6.01
N MET A 205 -1.68 2.40 -6.03
CA MET A 205 -1.81 1.22 -5.16
C MET A 205 -0.67 0.23 -5.38
N GLY A 206 -0.37 -0.14 -6.64
CA GLY A 206 0.72 -1.06 -6.97
C GLY A 206 2.09 -0.53 -6.51
N ALA A 207 2.35 0.76 -6.73
CA ALA A 207 3.57 1.41 -6.24
C ALA A 207 3.65 1.41 -4.70
N ALA A 208 2.53 1.65 -4.01
CA ALA A 208 2.48 1.63 -2.54
C ALA A 208 2.78 0.24 -1.97
N ILE A 209 2.15 -0.82 -2.50
CA ILE A 209 2.41 -2.20 -2.08
C ILE A 209 3.89 -2.55 -2.31
N SER A 210 4.40 -2.20 -3.48
CA SER A 210 5.80 -2.42 -3.84
C SER A 210 6.76 -1.71 -2.89
N PHE A 211 6.51 -0.43 -2.60
CA PHE A 211 7.35 0.36 -1.70
C PHE A 211 7.28 -0.15 -0.26
N CYS A 212 6.10 -0.57 0.21
CA CYS A 212 5.94 -1.17 1.53
C CYS A 212 6.79 -2.43 1.66
N PHE A 213 6.68 -3.34 0.69
CA PHE A 213 7.45 -4.59 0.65
C PHE A 213 8.95 -4.32 0.67
N LEU A 214 9.46 -3.54 -0.30
CA LEU A 214 10.90 -3.23 -0.40
C LEU A 214 11.44 -2.51 0.83
N THR A 215 10.64 -1.65 1.47
CA THR A 215 11.03 -0.97 2.72
C THR A 215 11.23 -1.98 3.84
N GLN A 216 10.32 -2.94 4.01
CA GLN A 216 10.50 -3.97 5.04
C GLN A 216 11.67 -4.90 4.70
N THR A 217 11.84 -5.28 3.44
CA THR A 217 12.99 -6.08 2.98
C THR A 217 14.31 -5.38 3.32
N HIS A 218 14.46 -4.10 2.95
CA HIS A 218 15.68 -3.33 3.24
C HIS A 218 15.94 -3.17 4.74
N ARG A 219 14.90 -2.91 5.53
CA ARG A 219 15.03 -2.83 7.00
C ARG A 219 15.53 -4.16 7.58
N TYR A 220 15.08 -5.29 7.04
CA TYR A 220 15.45 -6.61 7.52
C TYR A 220 16.89 -6.95 7.16
N ILE A 221 17.29 -6.70 5.90
CA ILE A 221 18.68 -6.82 5.44
C ILE A 221 19.62 -6.02 6.34
N HIS A 222 19.31 -4.74 6.56
CA HIS A 222 20.14 -3.86 7.37
C HIS A 222 20.27 -4.36 8.82
N HIS A 223 19.18 -4.86 9.40
CA HIS A 223 19.19 -5.33 10.78
C HIS A 223 19.95 -6.65 10.95
N GLN A 224 19.68 -7.63 10.08
CA GLN A 224 20.31 -8.96 10.13
C GLN A 224 21.73 -8.97 9.56
N LYS A 225 22.15 -7.87 8.91
CA LYS A 225 23.44 -7.73 8.22
C LYS A 225 23.63 -8.78 7.13
N PHE A 226 22.56 -9.08 6.39
CA PHE A 226 22.64 -9.98 5.24
C PHE A 226 23.46 -9.33 4.13
N GLU A 227 24.32 -10.12 3.48
CA GLU A 227 25.18 -9.67 2.38
C GLU A 227 24.38 -9.63 1.06
N ILE A 228 23.41 -8.70 1.01
CA ILE A 228 22.61 -8.39 -0.19
C ILE A 228 23.07 -7.03 -0.73
N GLU A 229 23.53 -7.02 -1.97
CA GLU A 229 24.13 -5.84 -2.61
C GLU A 229 23.15 -5.09 -3.52
N GLY A 230 22.11 -5.77 -4.00
CA GLY A 230 21.10 -5.19 -4.87
C GLY A 230 19.77 -5.90 -4.75
N LEU A 231 18.70 -5.11 -4.74
CA LEU A 231 17.33 -5.58 -4.67
C LEU A 231 16.52 -4.95 -5.81
N ARG A 232 15.78 -5.77 -6.54
CA ARG A 232 14.85 -5.31 -7.59
C ARG A 232 13.57 -6.12 -7.47
N MET A 233 12.49 -5.60 -7.99
CA MET A 233 11.21 -6.28 -7.91
C MET A 233 10.33 -5.94 -9.11
N SER A 234 9.60 -6.95 -9.56
CA SER A 234 8.49 -6.83 -10.48
C SER A 234 7.23 -7.35 -9.82
N GLN A 235 6.12 -6.67 -10.01
CA GLN A 235 4.86 -7.03 -9.37
C GLN A 235 3.71 -6.92 -10.37
N TYR A 236 2.89 -7.96 -10.43
CA TYR A 236 1.76 -8.06 -11.35
C TYR A 236 0.46 -8.09 -10.56
N ALA A 237 -0.37 -7.07 -10.75
CA ALA A 237 -1.72 -6.99 -10.22
C ALA A 237 -2.70 -7.23 -11.37
N THR A 238 -3.43 -8.34 -11.32
CA THR A 238 -4.44 -8.68 -12.34
C THR A 238 -5.83 -8.52 -11.77
N PHE A 239 -6.71 -7.88 -12.54
CA PHE A 239 -8.11 -7.70 -12.20
C PHE A 239 -8.98 -8.39 -13.23
N LYS A 240 -10.09 -8.97 -12.76
CA LYS A 240 -11.10 -9.62 -13.58
C LYS A 240 -12.44 -8.96 -13.31
N GLU A 241 -13.12 -8.57 -14.38
CA GLU A 241 -14.53 -8.18 -14.32
C GLU A 241 -15.42 -9.43 -14.38
N ASN A 242 -16.36 -9.52 -13.44
CA ASN A 242 -17.36 -10.59 -13.39
C ASN A 242 -18.56 -10.25 -14.26
N SER A 243 -19.42 -11.23 -14.54
CA SER A 243 -20.61 -11.05 -15.38
C SER A 243 -21.63 -10.04 -14.81
N ASP A 244 -21.60 -9.79 -13.50
CA ASP A 244 -22.44 -8.79 -12.82
C ASP A 244 -21.80 -7.38 -12.79
N GLY A 245 -20.65 -7.22 -13.42
CA GLY A 245 -19.86 -5.99 -13.46
C GLY A 245 -18.93 -5.80 -12.26
N SER A 246 -19.02 -6.62 -11.21
CA SER A 246 -18.11 -6.51 -10.06
C SER A 246 -16.67 -6.79 -10.47
N ILE A 247 -15.72 -6.10 -9.83
CA ILE A 247 -14.30 -6.35 -10.05
C ILE A 247 -13.76 -7.27 -8.97
N GLN A 248 -12.93 -8.23 -9.38
CA GLN A 248 -12.14 -9.08 -8.50
C GLN A 248 -10.65 -8.87 -8.79
N MET A 249 -9.84 -8.77 -7.74
CA MET A 249 -8.39 -8.88 -7.85
C MET A 249 -7.97 -10.36 -7.79
N LEU A 250 -7.13 -10.79 -8.73
CA LEU A 250 -6.47 -12.10 -8.68
C LEU A 250 -5.21 -12.02 -7.79
N PRO A 251 -4.62 -13.16 -7.38
CA PRO A 251 -3.40 -13.15 -6.58
C PRO A 251 -2.35 -12.15 -7.08
N LEU A 252 -1.84 -11.33 -6.15
CA LEU A 252 -0.74 -10.44 -6.44
C LEU A 252 0.52 -11.27 -6.62
N ASP A 253 1.16 -11.15 -7.77
CA ASP A 253 2.35 -11.94 -8.09
C ASP A 253 3.60 -11.08 -7.94
N THR A 254 4.48 -11.43 -7.00
CA THR A 254 5.66 -10.63 -6.62
C THR A 254 6.95 -11.38 -6.94
N HIS A 255 7.78 -10.79 -7.79
CA HIS A 255 9.05 -11.36 -8.24
C HIS A 255 10.19 -10.54 -7.66
N LEU A 256 10.96 -11.14 -6.75
CA LEU A 256 12.08 -10.51 -6.08
C LEU A 256 13.39 -10.96 -6.71
N PHE A 257 14.20 -9.99 -7.13
CA PHE A 257 15.54 -10.22 -7.66
C PHE A 257 16.54 -9.69 -6.67
N MET A 258 17.53 -10.51 -6.31
CA MET A 258 18.59 -10.12 -5.42
C MET A 258 19.96 -10.60 -5.90
N ASN A 259 20.97 -9.80 -5.62
CA ASN A 259 22.37 -10.14 -5.85
C ASN A 259 23.14 -10.02 -4.53
N GLY A 260 24.11 -10.90 -4.32
CA GLY A 260 24.97 -10.89 -3.13
C GLY A 260 25.55 -12.25 -2.79
N THR A 261 26.16 -12.35 -1.62
CA THR A 261 26.85 -13.55 -1.11
C THR A 261 26.11 -14.26 0.02
N ALA A 262 24.91 -13.77 0.38
CA ALA A 262 24.04 -14.43 1.33
C ALA A 262 23.66 -15.86 0.89
N SER A 263 23.54 -16.76 1.86
CA SER A 263 23.14 -18.16 1.63
C SER A 263 21.72 -18.26 1.10
N ASP A 264 21.39 -19.38 0.45
CA ASP A 264 20.03 -19.64 -0.04
C ASP A 264 18.99 -19.60 1.09
N GLU A 265 19.35 -20.11 2.28
CA GLU A 265 18.52 -20.01 3.49
C GLU A 265 18.25 -18.56 3.90
N HIS A 266 19.26 -17.68 3.86
CA HIS A 266 19.07 -16.26 4.17
C HIS A 266 18.23 -15.55 3.11
N ASN A 267 18.40 -15.89 1.84
CA ASN A 267 17.61 -15.33 0.74
C ASN A 267 16.12 -15.70 0.86
N GLU A 268 15.83 -16.96 1.18
CA GLU A 268 14.48 -17.45 1.42
C GLU A 268 13.86 -16.82 2.67
N LYS A 269 14.60 -16.81 3.78
CA LYS A 269 14.15 -16.14 5.02
C LYS A 269 13.85 -14.67 4.81
N LEU A 270 14.61 -13.99 3.94
CA LEU A 270 14.39 -12.59 3.63
C LEU A 270 13.05 -12.35 2.93
N ILE A 271 12.71 -13.12 1.90
CA ILE A 271 11.45 -12.96 1.18
C ILE A 271 10.25 -13.33 2.08
N ASP A 272 10.38 -14.40 2.87
CA ASP A 272 9.37 -14.80 3.87
C ASP A 272 9.08 -13.69 4.86
N MET A 273 10.13 -13.08 5.42
CA MET A 273 9.97 -11.99 6.39
C MET A 273 9.42 -10.72 5.74
N SER A 274 9.79 -10.46 4.49
CA SER A 274 9.29 -9.30 3.75
C SER A 274 7.80 -9.39 3.50
N GLU A 275 7.30 -10.56 3.11
CA GLU A 275 5.87 -10.83 2.93
C GLU A 275 5.11 -10.67 4.25
N LYS A 276 5.56 -11.35 5.30
CA LYS A 276 4.89 -11.34 6.61
C LYS A 276 4.83 -9.97 7.26
N THR A 277 5.85 -9.15 7.08
CA THR A 277 5.96 -7.83 7.75
C THR A 277 5.49 -6.67 6.88
N CYS A 278 5.25 -6.89 5.59
CA CYS A 278 4.65 -5.90 4.70
C CYS A 278 3.17 -5.69 5.07
N TYR A 279 2.85 -4.51 5.59
CA TYR A 279 1.48 -4.17 5.98
C TYR A 279 0.49 -4.30 4.83
N LEU A 280 0.89 -3.95 3.60
CA LEU A 280 -0.01 -3.99 2.45
C LEU A 280 -0.20 -5.40 1.87
N HIS A 281 0.81 -6.27 1.90
CA HIS A 281 0.59 -7.70 1.61
C HIS A 281 -0.29 -8.34 2.68
N ALA A 282 -0.09 -7.99 3.96
CA ALA A 282 -0.94 -8.43 5.06
C ALA A 282 -2.39 -7.91 4.97
N THR A 283 -2.61 -6.71 4.42
CA THR A 283 -3.95 -6.23 4.08
C THR A 283 -4.60 -7.13 3.03
N LEU A 284 -3.88 -7.45 1.96
CA LEU A 284 -4.40 -8.25 0.84
C LEU A 284 -4.67 -9.71 1.22
N SER A 285 -4.04 -10.26 2.26
CA SER A 285 -4.28 -11.63 2.70
C SER A 285 -5.53 -11.81 3.58
N LYS A 286 -6.23 -10.71 3.91
CA LYS A 286 -7.40 -10.69 4.78
C LYS A 286 -8.64 -10.13 4.08
N ALA A 287 -9.81 -10.60 4.48
CA ALA A 287 -11.08 -9.99 4.11
C ALA A 287 -11.34 -8.78 5.02
N LEU A 288 -11.06 -7.59 4.53
CA LEU A 288 -11.20 -6.32 5.26
C LEU A 288 -12.22 -5.43 4.53
N GLU A 289 -13.51 -5.72 4.73
CA GLU A 289 -14.58 -4.92 4.12
C GLU A 289 -14.46 -3.44 4.56
N PRO A 290 -14.31 -2.49 3.62
CA PRO A 290 -14.18 -1.08 3.96
C PRO A 290 -15.49 -0.52 4.55
N ASN A 291 -15.37 0.29 5.60
CA ASN A 291 -16.48 1.02 6.18
C ASN A 291 -16.67 2.35 5.44
N ILE A 292 -17.71 2.47 4.63
CA ILE A 292 -18.01 3.68 3.85
C ILE A 292 -19.16 4.44 4.52
N ASN A 293 -18.87 5.64 5.02
CA ASN A 293 -19.83 6.55 5.61
C ASN A 293 -20.09 7.71 4.64
N ILE A 294 -21.36 8.09 4.48
CA ILE A 294 -21.78 9.17 3.58
C ILE A 294 -22.52 10.22 4.41
N ASN A 295 -22.05 11.46 4.33
CA ASN A 295 -22.72 12.64 4.87
C ASN A 295 -23.10 13.58 3.73
N PHE A 296 -24.23 14.26 3.88
CA PHE A 296 -24.72 15.23 2.92
C PHE A 296 -24.71 16.62 3.56
N ASN A 297 -24.00 17.55 2.92
CA ASN A 297 -23.89 18.95 3.34
C ASN A 297 -24.80 19.87 2.53
#